data_AF-A0A5D3F7A4-F1
#
_entry.id   AF-A0A5D3F7A4-F1
#
_cell.length_a   1.000
_cell.length_b   1.000
_cell.length_c   1.000
_cell.angle_alpha   90.00
_cell.angle_beta   90.00
_cell.angle_gamma   90.00
#
_symmetry.space_group_name_H-M   'P 1'
#
loop_
_entity.id
_entity.type
_entity.pdbx_description
1 polymer ?
#
loop_
_entity_poly.entity_id
_entity_poly.type
_entity_poly.pdbx_seq_one_letter_code
_entity_poly.pdbx_strand_id
1 'polypeptide(L)'
;MTTSSVRLKALIQERHWQTHRTFVAEYDEAARKVDPVLVGQAPSRAQLHRWMSGELKGLPYADHCRVLEKMFPGWTAEQLFERVTDEQPPPQGPAAISVDAPAQAKDLLTAIDQRLQTPAGEVEWGTARTPPATVAPALVNTVEGVSDEARKLGRRLLELQQVLRLDEEETTQLAALSGNIVELSMTADLDIGQDGWSQLIYRHQLLNLSDKPMTRLAREVWFENTEERLTIVPNADSERRIMIQRIHDTANLSKFACQISPPIQPGESTTIAFTVSGGQFVEDHYWRQAIPRYLRHYTLRVRHRGAGQLLRCTASEEHPDGSENSAEDDLVWDYEGDDVVMTLTRNYLRPNQAITLRWDVPHESA
;
A
#
# COMPACT_ATOMS: atom_id res chain seq x y z
N MET A 1 -27.77 -2.60 -4.78
CA MET A 1 -27.96 -4.06 -4.98
C MET A 1 -26.71 -4.73 -4.43
N THR A 2 -26.81 -5.48 -3.34
CA THR A 2 -25.66 -6.12 -2.68
C THR A 2 -25.23 -7.36 -3.47
N THR A 3 -24.11 -7.29 -4.18
CA THR A 3 -23.52 -8.43 -4.89
C THR A 3 -22.84 -9.36 -3.88
N SER A 4 -23.57 -10.35 -3.38
CA SER A 4 -23.00 -11.45 -2.58
C SER A 4 -21.95 -12.17 -3.41
N SER A 5 -20.70 -12.15 -2.96
CA SER A 5 -19.59 -12.85 -3.62
C SER A 5 -18.91 -13.82 -2.65
N VAL A 6 -18.23 -14.82 -3.17
CA VAL A 6 -17.51 -15.80 -2.35
C VAL A 6 -16.18 -15.22 -1.90
N ARG A 7 -15.79 -15.44 -0.65
CA ARG A 7 -14.56 -14.90 -0.04
C ARG A 7 -13.31 -15.18 -0.89
N LEU A 8 -13.21 -16.36 -1.48
CA LEU A 8 -12.14 -16.74 -2.41
C LEU A 8 -11.99 -15.74 -3.58
N LYS A 9 -13.08 -15.21 -4.13
CA LYS A 9 -13.03 -14.22 -5.22
C LYS A 9 -12.39 -12.92 -4.74
N ALA A 10 -12.74 -12.44 -3.55
CA ALA A 10 -12.15 -11.22 -2.97
C ALA A 10 -10.65 -11.41 -2.71
N LEU A 11 -10.24 -12.55 -2.14
CA LEU A 11 -8.83 -12.84 -1.86
C LEU A 11 -7.97 -12.98 -3.12
N ILE A 12 -8.52 -13.58 -4.19
CA ILE A 12 -7.85 -13.65 -5.50
C ILE A 12 -7.71 -12.24 -6.10
N GLN A 13 -8.69 -11.36 -5.90
CA GLN A 13 -8.62 -9.97 -6.35
C GLN A 13 -7.59 -9.15 -5.57
N GLU A 14 -7.55 -9.27 -4.25
CA GLU A 14 -6.58 -8.61 -3.37
C GLU A 14 -5.13 -8.99 -3.71
N ARG A 15 -4.89 -10.25 -4.10
CA ARG A 15 -3.55 -10.74 -4.44
C ARG A 15 -3.17 -10.59 -5.91
N HIS A 16 -4.01 -9.94 -6.71
CA HIS A 16 -3.79 -9.78 -8.14
C HIS A 16 -3.64 -11.10 -8.93
N TRP A 17 -4.31 -12.16 -8.47
CA TRP A 17 -4.27 -13.49 -9.08
C TRP A 17 -5.48 -13.75 -9.99
N GLN A 18 -6.10 -12.71 -10.55
CA GLN A 18 -7.38 -12.83 -11.27
C GLN A 18 -7.26 -13.58 -12.60
N THR A 19 -6.06 -13.61 -13.20
CA THR A 19 -5.85 -14.38 -14.44
C THR A 19 -5.69 -15.86 -14.11
N HIS A 20 -6.29 -16.73 -14.92
CA HIS A 20 -6.18 -18.19 -14.75
C HIS A 20 -4.71 -18.64 -14.74
N ARG A 21 -3.85 -18.02 -15.56
CA ARG A 21 -2.41 -18.33 -15.61
C ARG A 21 -1.71 -18.01 -14.29
N THR A 22 -1.95 -16.82 -13.73
CA THR A 22 -1.35 -16.40 -12.46
C THR A 22 -1.83 -17.30 -11.32
N PHE A 23 -3.13 -17.59 -11.26
CA PHE A 23 -3.68 -18.49 -10.24
C PHE A 23 -3.06 -19.90 -10.30
N VAL A 24 -2.87 -20.46 -11.50
CA VAL A 24 -2.26 -21.79 -11.67
C VAL A 24 -0.81 -21.81 -11.20
N ALA A 25 -0.02 -20.78 -11.49
CA ALA A 25 1.37 -20.70 -11.06
C ALA A 25 1.50 -20.73 -9.53
N GLU A 26 0.67 -19.93 -8.85
CA GLU A 26 0.62 -19.86 -7.38
C GLU A 26 0.06 -21.14 -6.76
N TYR A 27 -0.93 -21.75 -7.42
CA TYR A 27 -1.48 -23.04 -7.03
C TYR A 27 -0.40 -24.12 -7.08
N ASP A 28 0.38 -24.18 -8.16
CA ASP A 28 1.44 -25.17 -8.32
C ASP A 28 2.61 -24.94 -7.34
N GLU A 29 2.91 -23.69 -6.99
CA GLU A 29 3.88 -23.39 -5.94
C GLU A 29 3.39 -23.87 -4.56
N ALA A 30 2.12 -23.62 -4.24
CA ALA A 30 1.53 -24.10 -2.99
C ALA A 30 1.42 -25.64 -2.97
N ALA A 31 1.00 -26.25 -4.09
CA ALA A 31 0.91 -27.69 -4.25
C ALA A 31 2.27 -28.36 -4.01
N ARG A 32 3.37 -27.80 -4.54
CA ARG A 32 4.73 -28.29 -4.29
C ARG A 32 5.08 -28.37 -2.81
N LYS A 33 4.55 -27.47 -1.99
CA LYS A 33 4.77 -27.41 -0.52
C LYS A 33 3.83 -28.33 0.26
N VAL A 34 2.72 -28.78 -0.33
CA VAL A 34 1.72 -29.68 0.29
C VAL A 34 1.98 -31.13 -0.07
N ASP A 35 2.06 -31.41 -1.37
CA ASP A 35 2.35 -32.72 -1.95
C ASP A 35 2.82 -32.51 -3.41
N PRO A 36 4.07 -32.86 -3.76
CA PRO A 36 4.59 -32.73 -5.11
C PRO A 36 3.75 -33.42 -6.21
N VAL A 37 2.94 -34.43 -5.87
CA VAL A 37 2.04 -35.11 -6.84
C VAL A 37 0.91 -34.20 -7.31
N LEU A 38 0.56 -33.17 -6.55
CA LEU A 38 -0.52 -32.21 -6.86
C LEU A 38 -0.09 -31.08 -7.81
N VAL A 39 1.21 -30.97 -8.12
CA VAL A 39 1.73 -29.99 -9.07
C VAL A 39 1.21 -30.30 -10.48
N GLY A 40 0.65 -29.30 -11.16
CA GLY A 40 0.02 -29.46 -12.48
C GLY A 40 -1.43 -29.96 -12.41
N GLN A 41 -1.97 -30.20 -11.19
CA GLN A 41 -3.38 -30.55 -10.97
C GLN A 41 -4.23 -29.33 -10.59
N ALA A 42 -3.81 -28.13 -10.98
CA ALA A 42 -4.57 -26.91 -10.76
C ALA A 42 -5.97 -26.96 -11.40
N PRO A 43 -6.98 -26.29 -10.83
CA PRO A 43 -8.33 -26.28 -11.39
C PRO A 43 -8.34 -25.69 -12.81
N SER A 44 -9.15 -26.29 -13.69
CA SER A 44 -9.41 -25.74 -15.02
C SER A 44 -10.06 -24.35 -14.93
N ARG A 45 -9.97 -23.55 -16.00
CA ARG A 45 -10.56 -22.21 -16.06
C ARG A 45 -12.05 -22.21 -15.74
N ALA A 46 -12.79 -23.24 -16.16
CA ALA A 46 -14.21 -23.41 -15.84
C ALA A 46 -14.46 -23.75 -14.37
N GLN A 47 -13.60 -24.57 -13.74
CA GLN A 47 -13.69 -24.88 -12.31
C GLN A 47 -13.35 -23.65 -11.45
N LEU A 48 -12.30 -22.90 -11.80
CA LEU A 48 -11.93 -21.67 -11.12
C LEU A 48 -13.05 -20.61 -11.23
N HIS A 49 -13.64 -20.45 -12.42
CA HIS A 49 -14.81 -19.56 -12.59
C HIS A 49 -15.99 -19.98 -11.71
N ARG A 50 -16.27 -21.29 -11.61
CA ARG A 50 -17.33 -21.83 -10.73
C ARG A 50 -17.05 -21.57 -9.25
N TRP A 51 -15.79 -21.65 -8.83
CA TRP A 51 -15.37 -21.36 -7.46
C TRP A 51 -15.57 -19.88 -7.12
N MET A 52 -15.18 -18.97 -8.02
CA MET A 52 -15.30 -17.53 -7.81
C MET A 52 -16.74 -17.01 -7.89
N SER A 53 -17.61 -17.68 -8.66
CA SER A 53 -19.03 -17.33 -8.79
C SER A 53 -19.91 -17.85 -7.66
N GLY A 54 -19.41 -18.77 -6.83
CA GLY A 54 -20.18 -19.36 -5.73
C GLY A 54 -21.30 -20.29 -6.18
N GLU A 55 -21.14 -20.88 -7.37
CA GLU A 55 -22.01 -21.91 -7.94
C GLU A 55 -21.62 -23.33 -7.47
N LEU A 56 -20.56 -23.45 -6.66
CA LEU A 56 -20.11 -24.72 -6.10
C LEU A 56 -21.04 -25.16 -4.96
N LYS A 57 -21.68 -26.33 -5.11
CA LYS A 57 -22.51 -26.95 -4.06
C LYS A 57 -21.62 -27.69 -3.08
N GLY A 58 -21.07 -26.96 -2.10
CA GLY A 58 -20.16 -27.50 -1.08
C GLY A 58 -18.69 -27.17 -1.37
N LEU A 59 -17.78 -27.99 -0.87
CA LEU A 59 -16.33 -27.82 -1.02
C LEU A 59 -15.77 -28.53 -2.26
N PRO A 60 -14.63 -28.06 -2.79
CA PRO A 60 -13.81 -28.83 -3.73
C PRO A 60 -13.33 -30.17 -3.13
N TYR A 61 -12.73 -31.02 -3.97
CA TYR A 61 -12.03 -32.23 -3.49
C TYR A 61 -10.99 -31.90 -2.42
N ALA A 62 -10.73 -32.86 -1.52
CA ALA A 62 -9.86 -32.68 -0.35
C ALA A 62 -8.46 -32.16 -0.71
N ASP A 63 -7.90 -32.62 -1.83
CA ASP A 63 -6.58 -32.16 -2.29
C ASP A 63 -6.58 -30.67 -2.67
N HIS A 64 -7.62 -30.19 -3.34
CA HIS A 64 -7.80 -28.77 -3.62
C HIS A 64 -8.00 -27.97 -2.33
N CYS A 65 -8.72 -28.50 -1.35
CA CYS A 65 -8.89 -27.83 -0.06
C CYS A 65 -7.53 -27.61 0.63
N ARG A 66 -6.69 -28.66 0.70
CA ARG A 66 -5.36 -28.58 1.31
C ARG A 66 -4.45 -27.58 0.60
N VAL A 67 -4.47 -27.55 -0.74
CA VAL A 67 -3.68 -26.58 -1.50
C VAL A 67 -4.22 -25.16 -1.30
N LEU A 68 -5.54 -24.96 -1.29
CA LEU A 68 -6.16 -23.65 -1.05
C LEU A 68 -5.86 -23.11 0.35
N GLU A 69 -5.94 -23.93 1.39
CA GLU A 69 -5.57 -23.55 2.76
C GLU A 69 -4.08 -23.18 2.87
N LYS A 70 -3.22 -23.79 2.04
CA LYS A 70 -1.81 -23.42 1.94
C LYS A 70 -1.60 -22.12 1.15
N MET A 71 -2.33 -21.93 0.05
CA MET A 71 -2.30 -20.70 -0.74
C MET A 71 -2.79 -19.50 0.07
N PHE A 72 -3.78 -19.70 0.94
CA PHE A 72 -4.38 -18.67 1.77
C PHE A 72 -4.21 -19.01 3.27
N PRO A 73 -2.99 -18.87 3.83
CA PRO A 73 -2.76 -19.17 5.24
C PRO A 73 -3.71 -18.39 6.15
N GLY A 74 -4.25 -19.07 7.16
CA GLY A 74 -5.23 -18.49 8.10
C GLY A 74 -6.69 -18.65 7.66
N TRP A 75 -6.96 -19.20 6.47
CA TRP A 75 -8.32 -19.50 6.00
C TRP A 75 -8.50 -21.00 5.79
N THR A 76 -9.58 -21.56 6.32
CA THR A 76 -10.03 -22.92 6.00
C THR A 76 -10.74 -22.95 4.64
N ALA A 77 -10.78 -24.10 3.96
CA ALA A 77 -11.52 -24.22 2.72
C ALA A 77 -13.01 -23.85 2.89
N GLU A 78 -13.64 -24.22 4.01
CA GLU A 78 -15.02 -23.81 4.35
C GLU A 78 -15.21 -22.30 4.36
N GLN A 79 -14.28 -21.58 4.99
CA GLN A 79 -14.31 -20.12 5.04
C GLN A 79 -14.03 -19.48 3.68
N LEU A 80 -13.18 -20.08 2.84
CA LEU A 80 -12.89 -19.57 1.50
C LEU A 80 -14.13 -19.62 0.60
N PHE A 81 -14.99 -20.63 0.77
CA PHE A 81 -16.22 -20.80 -0.02
C PHE A 81 -17.47 -20.17 0.61
N GLU A 82 -17.33 -19.49 1.75
CA GLU A 82 -18.41 -18.74 2.40
C GLU A 82 -18.79 -17.49 1.59
N ARG A 83 -20.09 -17.18 1.53
CA ARG A 83 -20.60 -15.97 0.88
C ARG A 83 -20.47 -14.78 1.83
N VAL A 84 -19.77 -13.75 1.39
CA VAL A 84 -19.56 -12.53 2.17
C VAL A 84 -20.52 -11.45 1.66
N THR A 85 -21.21 -10.79 2.58
CA THR A 85 -21.84 -9.48 2.39
C THR A 85 -20.94 -8.42 3.00
N ASP A 86 -20.79 -7.26 2.36
CA ASP A 86 -19.83 -6.17 2.66
C ASP A 86 -19.85 -5.59 4.09
N GLU A 87 -20.63 -6.15 5.02
CA GLU A 87 -20.88 -5.60 6.36
C GLU A 87 -20.64 -6.57 7.53
N GLN A 88 -20.15 -7.81 7.29
CA GLN A 88 -19.94 -8.77 8.37
C GLN A 88 -18.44 -9.05 8.63
N PRO A 89 -17.91 -8.70 9.83
CA PRO A 89 -16.59 -9.14 10.24
C PRO A 89 -16.60 -10.67 10.45
N PRO A 90 -15.53 -11.39 10.10
CA PRO A 90 -15.49 -12.84 10.27
C PRO A 90 -15.53 -13.23 11.77
N PRO A 91 -16.26 -14.29 12.14
CA PRO A 91 -16.09 -14.91 13.45
C PRO A 91 -14.70 -15.57 13.50
N GLN A 92 -13.84 -15.04 14.36
CA GLN A 92 -12.58 -15.69 14.71
C GLN A 92 -12.89 -17.03 15.40
N GLY A 93 -12.33 -18.13 14.88
CA GLY A 93 -12.21 -19.36 15.66
C GLY A 93 -11.41 -19.09 16.95
N PRO A 94 -11.57 -19.89 18.01
CA PRO A 94 -11.02 -19.58 19.32
C PRO A 94 -9.49 -19.43 19.22
N ALA A 95 -9.02 -18.18 19.30
CA ALA A 95 -7.63 -17.87 19.50
C ALA A 95 -7.19 -18.54 20.81
N ALA A 96 -6.25 -19.46 20.73
CA ALA A 96 -5.51 -19.87 21.91
C ALA A 96 -4.79 -18.63 22.43
N ILE A 97 -5.29 -18.04 23.52
CA ILE A 97 -4.65 -16.93 24.21
C ILE A 97 -3.25 -17.40 24.59
N SER A 98 -2.22 -16.80 24.00
CA SER A 98 -0.83 -17.08 24.35
C SER A 98 -0.59 -16.68 25.82
N VAL A 99 0.18 -17.48 26.54
CA VAL A 99 0.49 -17.24 27.97
C VAL A 99 1.27 -15.92 28.16
N ASP A 100 1.88 -15.40 27.10
CA ASP A 100 2.69 -14.17 27.08
C ASP A 100 1.93 -12.90 26.63
N ALA A 101 0.66 -13.01 26.25
CA ALA A 101 -0.12 -11.88 25.70
C ALA A 101 -0.16 -10.61 26.60
N PRO A 102 -0.24 -10.71 27.95
CA PRO A 102 -0.20 -9.52 28.81
C PRO A 102 1.16 -8.81 28.84
N ALA A 103 2.26 -9.56 28.72
CA ALA A 103 3.61 -9.01 28.69
C ALA A 103 3.85 -8.26 27.37
N GLN A 104 3.45 -8.86 26.25
CA GLN A 104 3.54 -8.24 24.92
C GLN A 104 2.72 -6.95 24.80
N ALA A 105 1.50 -6.93 25.34
CA ALA A 105 0.68 -5.72 25.39
C ALA A 105 1.38 -4.59 26.18
N LYS A 106 2.05 -4.94 27.27
CA LYS A 106 2.82 -3.97 28.09
C LYS A 106 4.04 -3.45 27.33
N ASP A 107 4.78 -4.33 26.66
CA ASP A 107 5.96 -3.96 25.88
C ASP A 107 5.59 -3.03 24.73
N LEU A 108 4.52 -3.34 23.99
CA LEU A 108 3.99 -2.50 22.92
C LEU A 108 3.65 -1.09 23.41
N LEU A 109 2.90 -0.98 24.51
CA LEU A 109 2.48 0.32 25.05
C LEU A 109 3.66 1.12 25.62
N THR A 110 4.62 0.44 26.23
CA THR A 110 5.84 1.06 26.75
C THR A 110 6.70 1.62 25.61
N ALA A 111 6.81 0.89 24.50
CA ALA A 111 7.51 1.36 23.31
C ALA A 111 6.85 2.62 22.70
N ILE A 112 5.51 2.63 22.59
CA ILE A 112 4.76 3.81 22.13
C ILE A 112 5.02 5.00 23.05
N ASP A 113 4.90 4.83 24.37
CA ASP A 113 5.04 5.92 25.34
C ASP A 113 6.46 6.50 25.32
N GLN A 114 7.48 5.64 25.27
CA GLN A 114 8.87 6.06 25.13
C GLN A 114 9.11 6.86 23.84
N ARG A 115 8.51 6.45 22.72
CA ARG A 115 8.67 7.12 21.42
C ARG A 115 7.89 8.42 21.31
N LEU A 116 6.73 8.54 21.95
CA LEU A 116 6.03 9.83 22.08
C LEU A 116 6.88 10.84 22.86
N GLN A 117 7.59 10.41 23.91
CA GLN A 117 8.47 11.27 24.71
C GLN A 117 9.77 11.63 23.96
N THR A 118 10.35 10.69 23.21
CA THR A 118 11.59 10.88 22.44
C THR A 118 11.41 10.40 21.00
N PRO A 119 10.80 11.22 20.12
CA PRO A 119 10.50 10.82 18.74
C PRO A 119 11.75 10.78 17.84
N ALA A 120 12.85 11.42 18.25
CA ALA A 120 14.12 11.41 17.52
C ALA A 120 14.89 10.10 17.77
N GLY A 121 15.19 9.35 16.71
CA GLY A 121 15.97 8.11 16.77
C GLY A 121 15.86 7.31 15.48
N GLU A 122 16.88 6.50 15.19
CA GLU A 122 16.87 5.56 14.08
C GLU A 122 15.85 4.44 14.35
N VAL A 123 14.99 4.14 13.38
CA VAL A 123 13.98 3.09 13.49
C VAL A 123 14.23 2.06 12.41
N GLU A 124 14.27 0.80 12.82
CA GLU A 124 14.23 -0.34 11.89
C GLU A 124 12.83 -0.39 11.25
N TRP A 125 12.78 0.00 9.97
CA TRP A 125 11.57 -0.03 9.14
C TRP A 125 11.84 -0.94 7.93
N GLY A 126 11.03 -1.99 7.75
CA GLY A 126 11.11 -2.93 6.62
C GLY A 126 12.12 -4.07 6.74
N THR A 127 12.84 -4.19 7.86
CA THR A 127 13.79 -5.30 8.09
C THR A 127 13.11 -6.41 8.88
N ALA A 128 12.71 -7.49 8.20
CA ALA A 128 12.00 -8.62 8.81
C ALA A 128 12.91 -9.49 9.71
N ARG A 129 12.49 -9.78 10.95
CA ARG A 129 13.05 -10.79 11.85
C ARG A 129 11.95 -11.52 12.63
N THR A 130 11.66 -12.74 12.15
CA THR A 130 11.06 -13.90 12.87
C THR A 130 9.57 -13.74 13.25
N PRO A 131 8.78 -14.83 13.26
CA PRO A 131 7.33 -14.74 13.38
C PRO A 131 6.91 -14.46 14.83
N PRO A 132 6.07 -13.45 15.10
CA PRO A 132 5.66 -13.14 16.46
C PRO A 132 4.24 -13.65 16.82
N ALA A 133 3.86 -13.54 18.09
CA ALA A 133 2.67 -14.15 18.70
C ALA A 133 1.60 -13.12 19.12
N THR A 134 0.36 -13.31 18.66
CA THR A 134 -0.72 -12.30 18.64
C THR A 134 -1.10 -11.67 19.99
N VAL A 135 -1.11 -10.33 20.05
CA VAL A 135 -1.65 -9.53 21.16
C VAL A 135 -3.14 -9.25 20.99
N ALA A 136 -3.96 -9.57 21.98
CA ALA A 136 -5.40 -9.29 21.96
C ALA A 136 -5.72 -7.83 22.38
N PRO A 137 -6.58 -7.09 21.63
CA PRO A 137 -6.93 -5.69 21.93
C PRO A 137 -7.52 -5.45 23.34
N ALA A 138 -8.18 -6.45 23.92
CA ALA A 138 -8.75 -6.34 25.26
C ALA A 138 -7.70 -6.15 26.37
N LEU A 139 -6.49 -6.69 26.18
CA LEU A 139 -5.39 -6.64 27.15
C LEU A 139 -4.77 -5.25 27.28
N VAL A 140 -4.91 -4.38 26.28
CA VAL A 140 -4.40 -3.01 26.29
C VAL A 140 -4.99 -2.18 27.44
N ASN A 141 -6.24 -2.44 27.83
CA ASN A 141 -6.91 -1.70 28.90
C ASN A 141 -6.45 -2.11 30.31
N THR A 142 -5.84 -3.28 30.45
CA THR A 142 -5.43 -3.82 31.75
C THR A 142 -3.98 -3.49 32.11
N VAL A 143 -3.22 -2.88 31.18
CA VAL A 143 -1.84 -2.48 31.42
C VAL A 143 -1.80 -1.16 32.20
N GLU A 144 -1.22 -1.23 33.41
CA GLU A 144 -0.93 -0.08 34.27
C GLU A 144 0.45 0.53 33.96
N GLY A 145 0.64 1.81 34.29
CA GLY A 145 1.93 2.50 34.18
C GLY A 145 2.27 3.08 32.81
N VAL A 146 1.29 3.17 31.90
CA VAL A 146 1.41 3.78 30.57
C VAL A 146 0.38 4.89 30.38
N SER A 147 0.74 5.92 29.61
CA SER A 147 -0.12 7.09 29.32
C SER A 147 -1.43 6.71 28.61
N ASP A 148 -2.43 7.58 28.73
CA ASP A 148 -3.72 7.40 28.05
C ASP A 148 -3.56 7.55 26.52
N GLU A 149 -2.66 8.41 26.08
CA GLU A 149 -2.28 8.59 24.68
C GLU A 149 -1.67 7.31 24.10
N ALA A 150 -0.71 6.69 24.81
CA ALA A 150 -0.11 5.43 24.39
C ALA A 150 -1.15 4.31 24.33
N ARG A 151 -2.07 4.24 25.30
CA ARG A 151 -3.18 3.27 25.31
C ARG A 151 -4.12 3.45 24.12
N LYS A 152 -4.44 4.70 23.76
CA LYS A 152 -5.29 5.03 22.60
C LYS A 152 -4.60 4.65 21.29
N LEU A 153 -3.34 5.02 21.10
CA LEU A 153 -2.57 4.65 19.91
C LEU A 153 -2.38 3.15 19.78
N GLY A 154 -2.05 2.45 20.87
CA GLY A 154 -1.89 0.99 20.89
C GLY A 154 -3.15 0.25 20.47
N ARG A 155 -4.32 0.65 20.98
CA ARG A 155 -5.61 0.09 20.53
C ARG A 155 -5.80 0.27 19.03
N ARG A 156 -5.50 1.46 18.53
CA ARG A 156 -5.73 1.81 17.14
C ARG A 156 -4.77 1.09 16.18
N LEU A 157 -3.53 0.86 16.60
CA LEU A 157 -2.58 0.01 15.87
C LEU A 157 -3.08 -1.45 15.78
N LEU A 158 -3.62 -2.01 16.86
CA LEU A 158 -4.20 -3.35 16.83
C LEU A 158 -5.47 -3.43 15.96
N GLU A 159 -6.28 -2.38 15.90
CA GLU A 159 -7.39 -2.27 14.95
C GLU A 159 -6.87 -2.25 13.49
N LEU A 160 -5.83 -1.48 13.21
CA LEU A 160 -5.20 -1.42 11.90
C LEU A 160 -4.52 -2.72 11.51
N GLN A 161 -3.94 -3.45 12.46
CA GLN A 161 -3.40 -4.79 12.25
C GLN A 161 -4.46 -5.71 11.62
N GLN A 162 -5.71 -5.63 12.09
CA GLN A 162 -6.81 -6.43 11.53
C GLN A 162 -7.24 -5.94 10.15
N VAL A 163 -7.36 -4.62 9.96
CA VAL A 163 -7.86 -4.03 8.71
C VAL A 163 -6.84 -4.19 7.56
N LEU A 164 -5.57 -3.91 7.84
CA LEU A 164 -4.48 -3.95 6.86
C LEU A 164 -3.77 -5.31 6.80
N ARG A 165 -4.18 -6.25 7.66
CA ARG A 165 -3.55 -7.58 7.84
C ARG A 165 -2.05 -7.47 8.08
N LEU A 166 -1.66 -6.52 8.92
CA LEU A 166 -0.27 -6.35 9.32
C LEU A 166 0.14 -7.59 10.12
N ASP A 167 1.36 -8.08 9.88
CA ASP A 167 1.95 -9.00 10.84
C ASP A 167 2.34 -8.22 12.12
N GLU A 168 2.68 -8.95 13.17
CA GLU A 168 2.99 -8.34 14.46
C GLU A 168 4.34 -7.62 14.46
N GLU A 169 5.26 -8.03 13.58
CA GLU A 169 6.53 -7.34 13.42
C GLU A 169 6.28 -5.95 12.83
N GLU A 170 5.50 -5.87 11.76
CA GLU A 170 5.06 -4.64 11.14
C GLU A 170 4.25 -3.77 12.12
N THR A 171 3.43 -4.39 12.96
CA THR A 171 2.70 -3.68 14.03
C THR A 171 3.67 -3.07 15.06
N THR A 172 4.72 -3.81 15.43
CA THR A 172 5.78 -3.35 16.35
C THR A 172 6.60 -2.24 15.71
N GLN A 173 6.94 -2.36 14.43
CA GLN A 173 7.66 -1.34 13.68
C GLN A 173 6.82 -0.05 13.56
N LEU A 174 5.51 -0.15 13.29
CA LEU A 174 4.61 1.01 13.34
C LEU A 174 4.53 1.62 14.74
N ALA A 175 4.48 0.82 15.80
CA ALA A 175 4.54 1.32 17.16
C ALA A 175 5.85 2.08 17.45
N ALA A 176 6.98 1.60 16.94
CA ALA A 176 8.27 2.29 17.01
C ALA A 176 8.29 3.61 16.22
N LEU A 177 7.35 3.83 15.28
CA LEU A 177 7.17 5.11 14.59
C LEU A 177 6.26 6.10 15.34
N SER A 178 5.80 5.78 16.55
CA SER A 178 5.03 6.72 17.37
C SER A 178 5.75 8.06 17.53
N GLY A 179 4.97 9.15 17.49
CA GLY A 179 5.48 10.51 17.36
C GLY A 179 5.58 11.03 15.92
N ASN A 180 5.40 10.16 14.91
CA ASN A 180 5.46 10.54 13.50
C ASN A 180 4.08 10.51 12.82
N ILE A 181 4.00 11.16 11.66
CA ILE A 181 2.96 10.87 10.67
C ILE A 181 3.52 9.81 9.74
N VAL A 182 2.82 8.69 9.62
CA VAL A 182 3.17 7.58 8.75
C VAL A 182 2.24 7.59 7.55
N GLU A 183 2.77 7.29 6.39
CA GLU A 183 2.01 7.12 5.16
C GLU A 183 1.84 5.63 4.90
N LEU A 184 0.61 5.13 5.02
CA LEU A 184 0.29 3.71 4.87
C LEU A 184 0.32 3.28 3.39
N SER A 185 -0.12 4.18 2.51
CA SER A 185 0.04 4.01 1.07
C SER A 185 0.11 5.36 0.37
N MET A 186 0.93 5.44 -0.67
CA MET A 186 0.96 6.56 -1.61
C MET A 186 0.84 6.03 -3.03
N THR A 187 -0.16 6.49 -3.77
CA THR A 187 -0.20 6.29 -5.23
C THR A 187 0.07 7.61 -5.95
N ALA A 188 0.84 7.52 -7.02
CA ALA A 188 1.07 8.56 -7.99
C ALA A 188 0.71 7.98 -9.35
N ASP A 189 -0.41 8.41 -9.93
CA ASP A 189 -0.87 7.98 -11.25
C ASP A 189 -0.63 9.13 -12.23
N LEU A 190 0.35 8.97 -13.12
CA LEU A 190 0.76 9.93 -14.13
C LEU A 190 0.25 9.48 -15.51
N ASP A 191 -0.58 10.29 -16.14
CA ASP A 191 -1.07 10.07 -17.50
C ASP A 191 -0.54 11.18 -18.41
N ILE A 192 0.21 10.80 -19.44
CA ILE A 192 0.90 11.68 -20.38
C ILE A 192 0.23 11.52 -21.76
N GLY A 193 -0.29 12.61 -22.30
CA GLY A 193 -0.86 12.69 -23.65
C GLY A 193 0.20 12.55 -24.74
N GLN A 194 -0.25 12.35 -25.99
CA GLN A 194 0.63 12.26 -27.16
C GLN A 194 1.40 13.56 -27.43
N ASP A 195 0.88 14.69 -26.95
CA ASP A 195 1.49 16.02 -27.00
C ASP A 195 2.38 16.30 -25.77
N GLY A 196 2.59 15.30 -24.92
CA GLY A 196 3.37 15.40 -23.69
C GLY A 196 2.62 16.00 -22.51
N TRP A 197 1.45 16.62 -22.72
CA TRP A 197 0.69 17.24 -21.62
C TRP A 197 0.16 16.16 -20.69
N SER A 198 0.28 16.42 -19.40
CA SER A 198 0.10 15.37 -18.40
C SER A 198 -0.84 15.76 -17.27
N GLN A 199 -1.42 14.72 -16.68
CA GLN A 199 -2.19 14.76 -15.46
C GLN A 199 -1.57 13.80 -14.44
N LEU A 200 -1.35 14.30 -13.23
CA LEU A 200 -0.82 13.52 -12.12
C LEU A 200 -1.84 13.50 -10.99
N ILE A 201 -2.25 12.30 -10.60
CA ILE A 201 -3.17 12.09 -9.48
C ILE A 201 -2.39 11.50 -8.31
N TYR A 202 -2.46 12.19 -7.17
CA TYR A 202 -1.97 11.64 -5.92
C TYR A 202 -3.10 11.13 -5.05
N ARG A 203 -2.87 9.99 -4.41
CA ARG A 203 -3.66 9.50 -3.30
C ARG A 203 -2.75 9.11 -2.15
N HIS A 204 -3.03 9.67 -0.97
CA HIS A 204 -2.30 9.44 0.25
C HIS A 204 -3.22 8.82 1.29
N GLN A 205 -2.83 7.68 1.84
CA GLN A 205 -3.43 7.14 3.06
C GLN A 205 -2.51 7.47 4.23
N LEU A 206 -2.92 8.45 5.04
CA LEU A 206 -2.14 8.95 6.16
C LEU A 206 -2.60 8.30 7.45
N LEU A 207 -1.66 8.06 8.37
CA LEU A 207 -1.89 7.64 9.74
C LEU A 207 -1.16 8.60 10.68
N ASN A 208 -1.90 9.21 11.60
CA ASN A 208 -1.32 10.07 12.61
C ASN A 208 -0.94 9.25 13.86
N LEU A 209 0.34 8.85 13.96
CA LEU A 209 0.90 8.20 15.16
C LEU A 209 1.53 9.21 16.14
N SER A 210 1.33 10.50 15.94
CA SER A 210 1.76 11.53 16.87
C SER A 210 0.69 11.83 17.92
N ASP A 211 1.08 12.59 18.94
CA ASP A 211 0.22 13.12 19.99
C ASP A 211 -0.52 14.41 19.59
N LYS A 212 -0.28 14.94 18.38
CA LYS A 212 -0.82 16.23 17.91
C LYS A 212 -1.67 16.06 16.66
N PRO A 213 -2.75 16.85 16.51
CA PRO A 213 -3.52 16.86 15.27
C PRO A 213 -2.68 17.31 14.07
N MET A 214 -2.79 16.59 12.95
CA MET A 214 -2.16 16.97 11.68
C MET A 214 -3.10 17.84 10.85
N THR A 215 -2.64 19.03 10.49
CA THR A 215 -3.42 20.02 9.73
C THR A 215 -2.90 20.26 8.32
N ARG A 216 -1.71 19.76 7.99
CA ARG A 216 -0.98 20.17 6.78
C ARG A 216 -0.13 19.06 6.19
N LEU A 217 -0.31 18.80 4.89
CA LEU A 217 0.59 17.97 4.08
C LEU A 217 1.34 18.84 3.06
N ALA A 218 2.64 19.03 3.25
CA ALA A 218 3.50 19.72 2.27
C ALA A 218 3.86 18.79 1.11
N ARG A 219 3.87 19.33 -0.12
CA ARG A 219 4.20 18.63 -1.35
C ARG A 219 5.04 19.50 -2.27
N GLU A 220 5.84 18.84 -3.10
CA GLU A 220 6.44 19.43 -4.28
C GLU A 220 6.21 18.51 -5.48
N VAL A 221 6.11 19.10 -6.66
CA VAL A 221 5.97 18.40 -7.94
C VAL A 221 6.80 19.14 -8.99
N TRP A 222 7.48 18.36 -9.83
CA TRP A 222 8.29 18.86 -10.94
C TRP A 222 7.76 18.27 -12.24
N PHE A 223 7.82 19.07 -13.31
CA PHE A 223 7.55 18.67 -14.69
C PHE A 223 8.61 19.32 -15.57
N GLU A 224 8.92 18.75 -16.73
CA GLU A 224 9.90 19.34 -17.66
C GLU A 224 9.48 20.75 -18.08
N ASN A 225 8.23 20.88 -18.56
CA ASN A 225 7.61 22.15 -18.93
C ASN A 225 6.26 22.32 -18.20
N THR A 226 5.77 23.56 -18.07
CA THR A 226 4.45 23.85 -17.48
C THR A 226 3.67 24.90 -18.27
N GLU A 227 2.34 24.81 -18.21
CA GLU A 227 1.39 25.73 -18.87
C GLU A 227 1.24 27.04 -18.08
N GLU A 228 2.28 27.89 -18.09
CA GLU A 228 2.45 29.10 -17.24
C GLU A 228 2.46 28.82 -15.73
N ARG A 229 1.51 28.00 -15.24
CA ARG A 229 1.34 27.54 -13.89
C ARG A 229 0.53 26.24 -13.84
N LEU A 230 0.99 25.28 -13.04
CA LEU A 230 0.24 24.06 -12.75
C LEU A 230 -1.13 24.37 -12.14
N THR A 231 -2.16 23.59 -12.48
CA THR A 231 -3.45 23.57 -11.79
C THR A 231 -3.45 22.43 -10.77
N ILE A 232 -3.86 22.71 -9.53
CA ILE A 232 -3.86 21.73 -8.42
C ILE A 232 -5.21 21.75 -7.74
N VAL A 233 -5.93 20.63 -7.78
CA VAL A 233 -7.33 20.55 -7.33
C VAL A 233 -7.51 19.34 -6.40
N PRO A 234 -8.13 19.50 -5.22
CA PRO A 234 -8.52 18.36 -4.38
C PRO A 234 -9.50 17.43 -5.10
N ASN A 235 -9.34 16.13 -4.92
CA ASN A 235 -10.25 15.15 -5.50
C ASN A 235 -11.43 14.88 -4.57
N ALA A 236 -12.58 14.54 -5.16
CA ALA A 236 -13.83 14.28 -4.45
C ALA A 236 -13.80 13.03 -3.58
N ASP A 237 -12.88 12.09 -3.85
CA ASP A 237 -12.65 10.88 -3.06
C ASP A 237 -11.79 11.11 -1.80
N SER A 238 -11.42 12.37 -1.51
CA SER A 238 -10.80 12.73 -0.24
C SER A 238 -11.80 12.64 0.91
N GLU A 239 -11.42 11.96 1.99
CA GLU A 239 -12.23 11.84 3.21
C GLU A 239 -12.20 13.11 4.08
N ARG A 240 -11.35 14.07 3.74
CA ARG A 240 -11.21 15.37 4.39
C ARG A 240 -11.29 16.48 3.35
N ARG A 241 -11.79 17.65 3.77
CA ARG A 241 -11.69 18.84 2.92
C ARG A 241 -10.24 19.28 2.90
N ILE A 242 -9.77 19.57 1.70
CA ILE A 242 -8.40 20.04 1.47
C ILE A 242 -8.49 21.40 0.80
N MET A 243 -7.70 22.35 1.28
CA MET A 243 -7.43 23.60 0.58
C MET A 243 -5.97 23.62 0.15
N ILE A 244 -5.73 23.92 -1.14
CA ILE A 244 -4.38 24.02 -1.68
C ILE A 244 -3.81 25.40 -1.37
N GLN A 245 -2.79 25.44 -0.52
CA GLN A 245 -2.00 26.64 -0.23
C GLN A 245 -0.68 26.58 -0.97
N ARG A 246 -0.48 27.47 -1.93
CA ARG A 246 0.79 27.56 -2.66
C ARG A 246 1.87 28.25 -1.82
N ILE A 247 3.10 27.78 -1.97
CA ILE A 247 4.26 28.26 -1.22
C ILE A 247 5.27 28.88 -2.18
N HIS A 248 5.61 28.19 -3.26
CA HIS A 248 6.56 28.64 -4.25
C HIS A 248 6.27 27.99 -5.60
N ASP A 249 6.31 28.76 -6.68
CA ASP A 249 6.16 28.29 -8.06
C ASP A 249 7.37 28.79 -8.86
N THR A 250 8.02 27.92 -9.62
CA THR A 250 8.98 28.23 -10.68
C THR A 250 8.43 27.72 -12.03
N ALA A 251 9.18 27.88 -13.11
CA ALA A 251 8.77 27.42 -14.44
C ALA A 251 8.52 25.91 -14.54
N ASN A 252 9.15 25.10 -13.68
CA ASN A 252 9.12 23.63 -13.74
C ASN A 252 8.87 22.97 -12.38
N LEU A 253 8.72 23.72 -11.29
CA LEU A 253 8.53 23.21 -9.94
C LEU A 253 7.44 23.99 -9.19
N SER A 254 6.51 23.27 -8.57
CA SER A 254 5.57 23.87 -7.61
C SER A 254 5.74 23.24 -6.23
N LYS A 255 5.91 24.08 -5.21
CA LYS A 255 5.83 23.74 -3.79
C LYS A 255 4.53 24.27 -3.20
N PHE A 256 3.78 23.41 -2.55
CA PHE A 256 2.47 23.74 -1.98
C PHE A 256 2.19 22.91 -0.73
N ALA A 257 1.10 23.22 -0.06
CA ALA A 257 0.59 22.44 1.05
C ALA A 257 -0.91 22.23 0.94
N CYS A 258 -1.33 21.01 1.22
CA CYS A 258 -2.72 20.64 1.44
C CYS A 258 -3.07 20.99 2.90
N GLN A 259 -3.90 22.01 3.11
CA GLN A 259 -4.49 22.34 4.41
C GLN A 259 -5.70 21.45 4.65
N ILE A 260 -5.69 20.67 5.74
CA ILE A 260 -6.63 19.58 5.99
C ILE A 260 -7.66 20.01 7.04
N SER A 261 -8.95 19.85 6.73
CA SER A 261 -10.05 20.19 7.63
C SER A 261 -11.20 19.15 7.58
N PRO A 262 -11.64 18.61 8.73
CA PRO A 262 -11.04 18.76 10.06
C PRO A 262 -9.62 18.15 10.14
N PRO A 263 -8.79 18.54 11.13
CA PRO A 263 -7.46 17.97 11.32
C PRO A 263 -7.51 16.46 11.60
N ILE A 264 -6.49 15.73 11.14
CA ILE A 264 -6.35 14.30 11.40
C ILE A 264 -5.91 14.12 12.85
N GLN A 265 -6.75 13.51 13.69
CA GLN A 265 -6.50 13.37 15.12
C GLN A 265 -5.46 12.27 15.43
N PRO A 266 -4.82 12.29 16.61
CA PRO A 266 -3.98 11.18 17.07
C PRO A 266 -4.68 9.81 16.98
N GLY A 267 -4.04 8.86 16.33
CA GLY A 267 -4.52 7.51 15.99
C GLY A 267 -5.39 7.44 14.74
N GLU A 268 -5.84 8.57 14.21
CA GLU A 268 -6.71 8.58 13.05
C GLU A 268 -5.95 8.28 11.76
N SER A 269 -6.61 7.52 10.88
CA SER A 269 -6.19 7.29 9.50
C SER A 269 -7.14 7.97 8.54
N THR A 270 -6.66 8.53 7.44
CA THR A 270 -7.53 9.10 6.42
C THR A 270 -6.93 9.07 5.03
N THR A 271 -7.79 9.09 4.02
CA THR A 271 -7.41 9.22 2.60
C THR A 271 -7.55 10.68 2.15
N ILE A 272 -6.48 11.23 1.57
CA ILE A 272 -6.51 12.52 0.87
C ILE A 272 -5.98 12.36 -0.56
N ALA A 273 -6.63 13.02 -1.51
CA ALA A 273 -6.27 12.92 -2.92
C ALA A 273 -6.39 14.28 -3.61
N PHE A 274 -5.53 14.51 -4.60
CA PHE A 274 -5.56 15.72 -5.41
C PHE A 274 -4.95 15.44 -6.78
N THR A 275 -5.37 16.24 -7.76
CA THR A 275 -4.93 16.16 -9.16
C THR A 275 -4.11 17.39 -9.50
N VAL A 276 -3.01 17.17 -10.21
CA VAL A 276 -2.14 18.19 -10.78
C VAL A 276 -2.22 18.09 -12.30
N SER A 277 -2.40 19.21 -12.98
CA SER A 277 -2.44 19.29 -14.45
C SER A 277 -1.69 20.52 -14.96
N GLY A 278 -1.42 20.56 -16.26
CA GLY A 278 -0.66 21.64 -16.90
C GLY A 278 0.85 21.46 -16.80
N GLY A 279 1.32 20.23 -16.55
CA GLY A 279 2.72 19.84 -16.69
C GLY A 279 2.93 19.05 -17.98
N GLN A 280 4.11 19.11 -18.58
CA GLN A 280 4.41 18.49 -19.87
C GLN A 280 5.77 17.78 -19.83
N PHE A 281 5.87 16.66 -20.57
CA PHE A 281 7.11 15.92 -20.86
C PHE A 281 7.33 15.91 -22.38
N VAL A 282 8.53 16.27 -22.84
CA VAL A 282 8.89 16.33 -24.27
C VAL A 282 10.16 15.53 -24.52
N GLU A 283 11.23 15.83 -23.78
CA GLU A 283 12.53 15.17 -23.91
C GLU A 283 12.90 14.38 -22.63
N ASP A 284 12.65 14.96 -21.46
CA ASP A 284 13.10 14.46 -20.17
C ASP A 284 12.05 13.56 -19.50
N HIS A 285 12.02 12.31 -19.94
CA HIS A 285 11.11 11.28 -19.47
C HIS A 285 11.58 10.64 -18.15
N TYR A 286 11.39 11.35 -17.04
CA TYR A 286 11.59 10.79 -15.71
C TYR A 286 10.60 11.34 -14.68
N TRP A 287 10.35 10.55 -13.64
CA TRP A 287 9.61 10.96 -12.46
C TRP A 287 10.43 10.68 -11.21
N ARG A 288 10.71 11.72 -10.41
CA ARG A 288 11.37 11.58 -9.11
C ARG A 288 10.42 11.92 -7.97
N GLN A 289 10.25 10.96 -7.06
CA GLN A 289 9.42 11.08 -5.86
C GLN A 289 10.28 11.14 -4.61
N ALA A 290 10.34 12.31 -3.97
CA ALA A 290 10.93 12.44 -2.64
C ALA A 290 10.02 11.85 -1.56
N ILE A 291 10.60 11.20 -0.56
CA ILE A 291 9.89 10.55 0.55
C ILE A 291 10.11 11.36 1.83
N PRO A 292 9.17 12.24 2.22
CA PRO A 292 9.34 13.09 3.41
C PRO A 292 8.94 12.41 4.72
N ARG A 293 8.31 11.23 4.65
CA ARG A 293 7.75 10.49 5.80
C ARG A 293 8.01 9.01 5.62
N TYR A 294 7.95 8.26 6.72
CA TYR A 294 7.89 6.81 6.63
C TYR A 294 6.68 6.41 5.78
N LEU A 295 6.94 5.63 4.74
CA LEU A 295 5.95 5.19 3.78
C LEU A 295 5.97 3.67 3.70
N ARG A 296 4.85 3.04 4.04
CA ARG A 296 4.70 1.58 4.03
C ARG A 296 4.65 1.04 2.60
N HIS A 297 3.86 1.65 1.73
CA HIS A 297 3.65 1.17 0.36
C HIS A 297 3.56 2.31 -0.64
N TYR A 298 4.46 2.34 -1.60
CA TYR A 298 4.46 3.27 -2.73
C TYR A 298 4.05 2.56 -4.01
N THR A 299 3.20 3.19 -4.82
CA THR A 299 2.94 2.81 -6.20
C THR A 299 3.04 4.04 -7.11
N LEU A 300 3.92 3.97 -8.09
CA LEU A 300 3.94 4.89 -9.23
C LEU A 300 3.35 4.16 -10.43
N ARG A 301 2.36 4.75 -11.09
CA ARG A 301 1.89 4.31 -12.40
C ARG A 301 2.11 5.43 -13.40
N VAL A 302 2.68 5.09 -14.54
CA VAL A 302 2.86 6.01 -15.66
C VAL A 302 2.20 5.41 -16.89
N ARG A 303 1.26 6.13 -17.50
CA ARG A 303 0.75 5.86 -18.84
C ARG A 303 1.30 6.93 -19.76
N HIS A 304 2.03 6.54 -20.79
CA HIS A 304 2.49 7.44 -21.84
C HIS A 304 1.79 7.08 -23.15
N ARG A 305 0.86 7.94 -23.57
CA ARG A 305 -0.04 7.69 -24.69
C ARG A 305 0.66 7.89 -26.02
N GLY A 306 0.56 6.92 -26.92
CA GLY A 306 1.22 6.98 -28.23
C GLY A 306 2.75 7.08 -28.16
N ALA A 307 3.36 6.60 -27.07
CA ALA A 307 4.81 6.63 -26.84
C ALA A 307 5.61 5.78 -27.84
N GLY A 308 4.95 4.91 -28.61
CA GLY A 308 5.60 3.97 -29.50
C GLY A 308 6.37 2.91 -28.71
N GLN A 309 7.55 2.52 -29.19
CA GLN A 309 8.33 1.45 -28.57
C GLN A 309 9.19 1.96 -27.42
N LEU A 310 9.06 1.38 -26.23
CA LEU A 310 9.94 1.67 -25.10
C LEU A 310 11.38 1.23 -25.40
N LEU A 311 12.33 2.16 -25.39
CA LEU A 311 13.75 1.90 -25.66
C LEU A 311 14.49 1.48 -24.38
N ARG A 312 14.16 2.13 -23.27
CA ARG A 312 14.75 1.89 -21.95
C ARG A 312 13.73 2.23 -20.88
N CYS A 313 13.75 1.50 -19.78
CA CYS A 313 12.96 1.80 -18.60
C CYS A 313 13.73 1.29 -17.38
N THR A 314 14.09 2.19 -16.48
CA THR A 314 14.94 1.91 -15.32
C THR A 314 14.39 2.60 -14.09
N ALA A 315 14.54 1.97 -12.93
CA ALA A 315 14.14 2.55 -11.65
C ALA A 315 15.28 2.49 -10.64
N SER A 316 15.40 3.52 -9.81
CA SER A 316 16.38 3.56 -8.72
C SER A 316 15.84 4.15 -7.43
N GLU A 317 16.44 3.74 -6.32
CA GLU A 317 16.16 4.22 -4.97
C GLU A 317 17.42 4.85 -4.38
N GLU A 318 17.32 6.14 -4.07
CA GLU A 318 18.32 6.93 -3.37
C GLU A 318 18.07 6.87 -1.86
N HIS A 319 19.11 6.54 -1.10
CA HIS A 319 19.10 6.43 0.36
C HIS A 319 19.54 7.74 1.04
N PRO A 320 19.23 7.94 2.34
CA PRO A 320 19.58 9.17 3.04
C PRO A 320 21.08 9.45 3.13
N ASP A 321 21.92 8.42 2.98
CA ASP A 321 23.38 8.52 2.94
C ASP A 321 23.93 8.87 1.54
N GLY A 322 23.04 9.01 0.55
CA GLY A 322 23.36 9.29 -0.85
C GLY A 322 23.74 8.05 -1.66
N SER A 323 23.68 6.84 -1.08
CA SER A 323 23.84 5.61 -1.85
C SER A 323 22.60 5.36 -2.72
N GLU A 324 22.81 4.70 -3.86
CA GLU A 324 21.75 4.40 -4.82
C GLU A 324 21.71 2.90 -5.11
N ASN A 325 20.52 2.31 -5.05
CA ASN A 325 20.28 0.92 -5.42
C ASN A 325 19.32 0.87 -6.61
N SER A 326 19.46 -0.16 -7.46
CA SER A 326 18.46 -0.45 -8.48
C SER A 326 17.14 -0.83 -7.83
N ALA A 327 16.04 -0.38 -8.43
CA ALA A 327 14.67 -0.72 -8.06
C ALA A 327 13.92 -1.41 -9.23
N GLU A 328 14.66 -1.93 -10.20
CA GLU A 328 14.10 -2.56 -11.40
C GLU A 328 13.36 -3.88 -11.11
N ASP A 329 13.71 -4.58 -10.02
CA ASP A 329 13.04 -5.84 -9.62
C ASP A 329 11.55 -5.64 -9.32
N ASP A 330 11.15 -4.43 -8.90
CA ASP A 330 9.76 -4.06 -8.61
C ASP A 330 9.11 -3.19 -9.71
N LEU A 331 9.78 -3.08 -10.87
CA LEU A 331 9.31 -2.34 -12.04
C LEU A 331 8.70 -3.31 -13.05
N VAL A 332 7.44 -3.09 -13.40
CA VAL A 332 6.72 -3.81 -14.45
C VAL A 332 6.26 -2.81 -15.50
N TRP A 333 6.40 -3.16 -16.77
CA TRP A 333 5.84 -2.37 -17.86
C TRP A 333 5.25 -3.28 -18.94
N ASP A 334 4.26 -2.76 -19.65
CA ASP A 334 3.58 -3.43 -20.75
C ASP A 334 3.03 -2.39 -21.74
N TYR A 335 2.44 -2.86 -22.84
CA TYR A 335 1.76 -2.02 -23.82
C TYR A 335 0.24 -2.18 -23.73
N GLU A 336 -0.47 -1.07 -23.82
CA GLU A 336 -1.92 -1.04 -24.02
C GLU A 336 -2.24 -0.35 -25.36
N GLY A 337 -2.25 -1.14 -26.44
CA GLY A 337 -2.31 -0.58 -27.79
C GLY A 337 -1.00 0.12 -28.12
N ASP A 338 -1.06 1.41 -28.47
CA ASP A 338 0.12 2.23 -28.77
C ASP A 338 0.68 2.96 -27.51
N ASP A 339 0.06 2.73 -26.35
CA ASP A 339 0.45 3.34 -25.09
C ASP A 339 1.46 2.46 -24.34
N VAL A 340 2.43 3.09 -23.69
CA VAL A 340 3.32 2.42 -22.73
C VAL A 340 2.76 2.62 -21.32
N VAL A 341 2.61 1.52 -20.57
CA VAL A 341 2.18 1.54 -19.18
C VAL A 341 3.28 0.97 -18.29
N MET A 342 3.70 1.74 -17.29
CA MET A 342 4.75 1.37 -16.33
C MET A 342 4.17 1.43 -14.92
N THR A 343 4.51 0.45 -14.09
CA THR A 343 4.16 0.38 -12.67
C THR A 343 5.40 0.06 -11.86
N LEU A 344 5.75 0.94 -10.93
CA LEU A 344 6.83 0.74 -9.97
C LEU A 344 6.23 0.70 -8.56
N THR A 345 6.55 -0.33 -7.79
CA THR A 345 6.15 -0.43 -6.38
C THR A 345 7.35 -0.46 -5.46
N ARG A 346 7.25 0.17 -4.28
CA ARG A 346 8.28 0.04 -3.24
C ARG A 346 7.64 -0.03 -1.87
N ASN A 347 8.24 -0.78 -0.97
CA ASN A 347 7.76 -0.94 0.39
C ASN A 347 8.75 -0.36 1.38
N TYR A 348 8.24 0.07 2.53
CA TYR A 348 9.02 0.46 3.70
C TYR A 348 10.05 1.57 3.44
N LEU A 349 9.65 2.60 2.70
CA LEU A 349 10.49 3.77 2.44
C LEU A 349 10.57 4.68 3.68
N ARG A 350 11.71 5.36 3.82
CA ARG A 350 12.09 6.19 4.97
C ARG A 350 12.18 7.66 4.56
N PRO A 351 12.05 8.59 5.53
CA PRO A 351 12.30 10.00 5.29
C PRO A 351 13.68 10.24 4.64
N ASN A 352 13.73 11.19 3.69
CA ASN A 352 14.92 11.56 2.91
C ASN A 352 15.39 10.51 1.89
N GLN A 353 14.58 9.48 1.61
CA GLN A 353 14.77 8.67 0.40
C GLN A 353 14.12 9.33 -0.82
N ALA A 354 14.52 8.88 -2.01
CA ALA A 354 13.82 9.22 -3.24
C ALA A 354 13.78 8.05 -4.21
N ILE A 355 12.65 7.93 -4.91
CA ILE A 355 12.46 6.95 -5.97
C ILE A 355 12.46 7.67 -7.32
N THR A 356 13.25 7.17 -8.27
CA THR A 356 13.32 7.71 -9.62
C THR A 356 12.94 6.64 -10.63
N LEU A 357 11.94 6.91 -11.47
CA LEU A 357 11.64 6.15 -12.67
C LEU A 357 12.11 6.97 -13.88
N ARG A 358 12.89 6.35 -14.77
CA ARG A 358 13.30 6.94 -16.05
C ARG A 358 12.93 6.02 -17.19
N TRP A 359 12.39 6.56 -18.27
CA TRP A 359 12.09 5.80 -19.47
C TRP A 359 12.50 6.58 -20.71
N ASP A 360 12.83 5.88 -21.79
CA ASP A 360 13.22 6.50 -23.06
C ASP A 360 12.30 5.97 -24.16
N VAL A 361 11.82 6.89 -25.01
CA VAL A 361 10.97 6.60 -26.17
C VAL A 361 11.59 7.21 -27.43
N PRO A 362 11.31 6.70 -28.64
CA PRO A 362 11.80 7.29 -29.88
C PRO A 362 11.25 8.70 -30.03
N HIS A 363 12.12 9.67 -30.25
CA HIS A 363 11.69 10.97 -30.72
C HIS A 363 11.53 10.90 -32.24
N GLU A 364 10.33 11.20 -32.76
CA GLU A 364 10.22 11.52 -34.18
C GLU A 364 11.13 12.72 -34.45
N SER A 365 12.14 12.53 -35.28
CA SER A 365 12.97 13.64 -35.75
C SER A 365 12.06 14.57 -36.54
N ALA A 366 11.74 15.73 -35.98
CA ALA A 366 10.93 16.76 -36.62
C ALA A 366 11.48 17.19 -37.98
#